data_AF-A0A2E5TQA6-F1
#
_entry.id   AF-A0A2E5TQA6-F1
#
_cell.length_a   1.000
_cell.length_b   1.000
_cell.length_c   1.000
_cell.angle_alpha   90.00
_cell.angle_beta   90.00
_cell.angle_gamma   90.00
#
_symmetry.space_group_name_H-M   'P 1'
#
loop_
_entity.id
_entity.type
_entity.pdbx_description
1 polymer ?
#
loop_
_entity_poly.entity_id
_entity_poly.type
_entity_poly.pdbx_seq_one_letter_code
_entity_poly.pdbx_strand_id
1 'polypeptide(L)'
;MSDAASSTSSFSEPVKKVAMLLLFLEMNKPSLSKGILKAMGESKSRIVLEAMSSLGNIDHSSFNETIMQFHQLLVEKKSMIGGKNLSSMLFQQAFDVTESKKSITYDKPFQYLESIDNDAILAMFDRLSLQMKALILYYISQEKSSQLLQKMDTETSKLLFKKVFSVKIISPNYVNKLDKKLYDQFMNSSEGQSAKSIVLKFAAILEQTPADKRNDLLSSIEEDNPELLEDIKANMLSFENLVRLKDEELQLILSNIDMKDLSYALQGVDDSIKEKIQTNISSRAKSILDEELEAAKERADDDSTNAAQLKILGMARSLQSSGKVTLKLVEAEKKEGDKGEKKDDKGDKK
;
A
#
# COMPACT_ATOMS: atom_id res chain seq x y z
N MET A 1 -4.59 -15.26 81.15
CA MET A 1 -4.40 -14.08 80.28
C MET A 1 -4.17 -14.64 78.88
N SER A 2 -5.20 -15.09 78.19
CA SER A 2 -6.22 -14.30 77.45
C SER A 2 -5.61 -13.56 76.26
N ASP A 3 -5.87 -14.12 75.08
CA ASP A 3 -6.03 -13.49 73.77
C ASP A 3 -5.07 -12.40 73.28
N ALA A 4 -4.31 -12.76 72.25
CA ALA A 4 -4.28 -11.99 71.01
C ALA A 4 -4.14 -12.96 69.83
N ALA A 5 -5.30 -13.32 69.30
CA ALA A 5 -5.51 -14.32 68.26
C ALA A 5 -4.81 -13.98 66.93
N SER A 6 -4.38 -15.06 66.29
CA SER A 6 -4.11 -15.19 64.86
C SER A 6 -5.15 -14.46 64.00
N SER A 7 -4.68 -13.56 63.13
CA SER A 7 -5.46 -13.05 61.99
C SER A 7 -4.63 -13.14 60.72
N THR A 8 -4.32 -14.37 60.31
CA THR A 8 -3.82 -14.68 58.98
C THR A 8 -4.90 -14.35 57.95
N SER A 9 -4.64 -13.29 57.18
CA SER A 9 -5.36 -12.74 56.02
C SER A 9 -6.38 -13.68 55.33
N SER A 10 -7.66 -13.28 55.29
CA SER A 10 -8.78 -14.04 54.71
C SER A 10 -8.90 -13.98 53.17
N PHE A 11 -7.93 -13.41 52.47
CA PHE A 11 -7.99 -13.23 51.01
C PHE A 11 -7.23 -14.32 50.26
N SER A 12 -7.75 -14.74 49.11
CA SER A 12 -7.08 -15.71 48.25
C SER A 12 -5.78 -15.16 47.66
N GLU A 13 -4.81 -16.03 47.40
CA GLU A 13 -3.50 -15.66 46.83
C GLU A 13 -3.61 -14.80 45.55
N PRO A 14 -4.52 -15.08 44.58
CA PRO A 14 -4.70 -14.21 43.42
C PRO A 14 -5.15 -12.79 43.78
N VAL A 15 -6.02 -12.64 44.80
CA VAL A 15 -6.51 -11.33 45.24
C VAL A 15 -5.39 -10.51 45.86
N LYS A 16 -4.54 -11.13 46.67
CA LYS A 16 -3.35 -10.48 47.24
C LYS A 16 -2.37 -10.02 46.16
N LYS A 17 -2.12 -10.85 45.14
CA LYS A 17 -1.23 -10.50 44.02
C LYS A 17 -1.76 -9.30 43.21
N VAL A 18 -3.07 -9.27 42.93
CA VAL A 18 -3.70 -8.13 42.24
C VAL A 18 -3.66 -6.87 43.11
N ALA A 19 -3.85 -7.00 44.42
CA ALA A 19 -3.72 -5.90 45.37
C ALA A 19 -2.30 -5.31 45.38
N MET A 20 -1.26 -6.16 45.39
CA MET A 20 0.14 -5.73 45.27
C MET A 20 0.43 -5.01 43.96
N LEU A 21 -0.10 -5.50 42.84
CA LEU A 21 0.04 -4.86 41.53
C LEU A 21 -0.61 -3.46 41.50
N LEU A 22 -1.83 -3.33 42.04
CA LEU A 22 -2.51 -2.03 42.10
C LEU A 22 -1.77 -1.04 43.00
N LEU A 23 -1.19 -1.51 44.11
CA LEU A 23 -0.34 -0.70 44.99
C LEU A 23 0.90 -0.19 44.24
N PHE A 24 1.60 -1.08 43.53
CA PHE A 24 2.76 -0.72 42.70
C PHE A 24 2.42 0.35 41.65
N LEU A 25 1.29 0.18 40.96
CA LEU A 25 0.85 1.12 39.93
C LEU A 25 0.52 2.49 40.53
N GLU A 26 -0.15 2.54 41.67
CA GLU A 26 -0.52 3.82 42.31
C GLU A 26 0.69 4.55 42.89
N MET A 27 1.67 3.83 43.45
CA MET A 27 2.91 4.42 43.96
C MET A 27 3.79 5.03 42.86
N ASN A 28 3.84 4.41 41.67
CA ASN A 28 4.69 4.88 40.58
C ASN A 28 3.99 5.85 39.63
N LYS A 29 2.67 5.69 39.41
CA LYS A 29 1.86 6.51 38.50
C LYS A 29 0.42 6.63 39.02
N PRO A 30 0.14 7.69 39.81
CA PRO A 30 -1.18 7.91 40.39
C PRO A 30 -2.28 7.92 39.31
N SER A 31 -3.48 7.41 39.65
CA SER A 31 -4.66 7.34 38.79
C SER A 31 -4.69 6.26 37.68
N LEU A 32 -3.63 5.46 37.48
CA LEU A 32 -3.67 4.35 36.51
C LEU A 32 -4.55 3.18 36.98
N SER A 33 -4.62 2.95 38.30
CA SER A 33 -5.45 1.90 38.91
C SER A 33 -6.95 2.08 38.63
N LYS A 34 -7.40 3.33 38.39
CA LYS A 34 -8.80 3.68 38.12
C LYS A 34 -9.40 2.95 36.93
N GLY A 35 -8.63 2.77 35.86
CA GLY A 35 -9.09 2.05 34.66
C GLY A 35 -9.29 0.56 34.93
N ILE A 36 -8.37 -0.03 35.70
CA ILE A 36 -8.39 -1.45 36.06
C ILE A 36 -9.57 -1.74 37.01
N LEU A 37 -9.76 -0.90 38.04
CA LEU A 37 -10.88 -1.02 38.98
C LEU A 37 -12.25 -0.89 38.29
N LYS A 38 -12.38 -0.01 37.29
CA LYS A 38 -13.60 0.09 36.50
C LYS A 38 -13.86 -1.17 35.66
N ALA A 39 -12.81 -1.72 35.04
CA ALA A 39 -12.92 -2.91 34.21
C ALA A 39 -13.24 -4.18 35.03
N MET A 40 -12.80 -4.25 36.29
CA MET A 40 -13.09 -5.37 37.19
C MET A 40 -14.52 -5.35 37.75
N GLY A 41 -15.20 -4.21 37.71
CA GLY A 41 -16.52 -4.01 38.29
C GLY A 41 -16.49 -3.79 39.81
N GLU A 42 -17.53 -3.16 40.35
CA GLU A 42 -17.56 -2.66 41.73
C GLU A 42 -17.38 -3.75 42.80
N SER A 43 -18.05 -4.90 42.64
CA SER A 43 -17.99 -6.00 43.60
C SER A 43 -16.58 -6.59 43.75
N LYS A 44 -15.87 -6.83 42.64
CA LYS A 44 -14.50 -7.37 42.66
C LYS A 44 -13.48 -6.33 43.10
N SER A 45 -13.65 -5.08 42.67
CA SER A 45 -12.79 -3.97 43.06
C SER A 45 -12.82 -3.71 44.55
N ARG A 46 -13.99 -3.83 45.21
CA ARG A 46 -14.10 -3.69 46.66
C ARG A 46 -13.25 -4.74 47.41
N ILE A 47 -13.32 -6.00 46.99
CA ILE A 47 -12.54 -7.09 47.60
C ILE A 47 -11.03 -6.85 47.46
N VAL A 48 -10.58 -6.38 46.29
CA VAL A 48 -9.16 -6.11 46.04
C VAL A 48 -8.68 -4.89 46.81
N LEU A 49 -9.47 -3.82 46.90
CA LEU A 49 -9.13 -2.63 47.68
C LEU A 49 -9.08 -2.93 49.18
N GLU A 50 -9.98 -3.77 49.69
CA GLU A 50 -9.94 -4.24 51.08
C GLU A 50 -8.70 -5.09 51.34
N ALA A 51 -8.35 -5.97 50.39
CA ALA A 51 -7.09 -6.71 50.44
C ALA A 51 -5.89 -5.74 50.46
N MET A 52 -5.85 -4.71 49.61
CA MET A 52 -4.79 -3.69 49.60
C MET A 52 -4.63 -3.00 50.95
N SER A 53 -5.72 -2.63 51.61
CA SER A 53 -5.69 -2.04 52.95
C SER A 53 -5.18 -3.01 54.03
N SER A 54 -5.40 -4.32 53.84
CA SER A 54 -4.97 -5.36 54.78
C SER A 54 -3.55 -5.90 54.56
N LEU A 55 -2.86 -5.50 53.47
CA LEU A 55 -1.56 -6.07 53.09
C LEU A 55 -0.41 -5.73 54.06
N GLY A 56 -0.55 -4.69 54.90
CA GLY A 56 0.45 -4.35 55.92
C GLY A 56 1.84 -4.09 55.34
N ASN A 57 2.89 -4.49 56.06
CA ASN A 57 4.27 -4.39 55.58
C ASN A 57 4.61 -5.60 54.71
N ILE A 58 4.79 -5.38 53.42
CA ILE A 58 5.07 -6.44 52.44
C ILE A 58 6.59 -6.54 52.27
N ASP A 59 7.14 -7.75 52.37
CA ASP A 59 8.54 -7.97 52.09
C ASP A 59 8.88 -7.61 50.62
N HIS A 60 9.97 -6.85 50.44
CA HIS A 60 10.37 -6.35 49.13
C HIS A 60 10.67 -7.48 48.14
N SER A 61 11.12 -8.66 48.60
CA SER A 61 11.42 -9.78 47.72
C SER A 61 10.14 -10.38 47.11
N SER A 62 9.12 -10.64 47.95
CA SER A 62 7.83 -11.20 47.53
C SER A 62 7.03 -10.24 46.65
N PHE A 63 7.13 -8.94 46.94
CA PHE A 63 6.53 -7.90 46.12
C PHE A 63 7.14 -7.87 44.71
N ASN A 64 8.47 -7.83 44.61
CA ASN A 64 9.16 -7.83 43.32
C ASN A 64 8.89 -9.10 42.51
N GLU A 65 8.87 -10.26 43.15
CA GLU A 65 8.55 -11.53 42.50
C GLU A 65 7.14 -11.50 41.88
N THR A 66 6.16 -10.98 42.62
CA THR A 66 4.78 -10.84 42.14
C THR A 66 4.70 -9.89 40.93
N ILE A 67 5.40 -8.75 40.97
CA ILE A 67 5.44 -7.80 39.85
C ILE A 67 6.13 -8.42 38.62
N MET A 68 7.21 -9.18 38.81
CA MET A 68 7.87 -9.91 37.73
C MET A 68 6.97 -10.96 37.09
N GLN A 69 6.16 -11.68 37.88
CA GLN A 69 5.17 -12.62 37.34
C GLN A 69 4.12 -11.92 36.46
N PHE A 70 3.63 -10.74 36.87
CA PHE A 70 2.73 -9.94 36.02
C PHE A 70 3.41 -9.40 34.77
N HIS A 71 4.67 -8.99 34.87
CA HIS A 71 5.46 -8.55 33.71
C HIS A 71 5.63 -9.69 32.71
N GLN A 72 5.98 -10.90 33.16
CA GLN A 72 6.11 -12.08 32.31
C GLN A 72 4.80 -12.40 31.57
N LEU A 73 3.66 -12.35 32.27
CA LEU A 73 2.34 -12.56 31.66
C LEU A 73 1.98 -11.49 30.61
N LEU A 74 2.43 -10.24 30.80
CA LEU A 74 2.24 -9.17 29.81
C LEU A 74 3.14 -9.35 28.60
N VAL A 75 4.37 -9.83 28.80
CA VAL A 75 5.35 -10.09 27.74
C VAL A 75 4.95 -11.33 26.92
N GLU A 76 4.51 -12.42 27.54
CA GLU A 76 4.01 -13.59 26.81
C GLU A 76 2.78 -13.28 25.95
N LYS A 77 1.92 -12.35 26.39
CA LYS A 77 0.76 -11.89 25.61
C LYS A 77 1.07 -10.82 24.56
N LYS A 78 2.23 -10.14 24.65
CA LYS A 78 2.67 -9.17 23.65
C LYS A 78 3.87 -9.75 22.91
N SER A 79 3.63 -10.22 21.69
CA SER A 79 4.71 -10.48 20.73
C SER A 79 5.68 -9.30 20.73
N MET A 80 6.89 -9.51 21.24
CA MET A 80 7.94 -8.51 21.30
C MET A 80 8.42 -8.25 19.88
N ILE A 81 7.81 -7.28 19.20
CA ILE A 81 8.27 -6.82 17.89
C ILE A 81 9.37 -5.78 18.14
N GLY A 82 10.62 -6.21 18.05
CA GLY A 82 11.75 -5.31 17.86
C GLY A 82 11.60 -4.64 16.49
N GLY A 83 11.28 -3.36 16.48
CA GLY A 83 11.05 -2.60 15.26
C GLY A 83 11.45 -1.14 15.43
N LYS A 84 11.70 -0.48 14.30
CA LYS A 84 12.27 0.89 14.20
C LYS A 84 11.64 1.92 15.15
N ASN A 85 10.37 1.77 15.52
CA ASN A 85 9.68 2.66 16.46
C ASN A 85 10.22 2.60 17.89
N LEU A 86 10.58 1.42 18.42
CA LEU A 86 11.12 1.31 19.78
C LEU A 86 12.55 1.84 19.84
N SER A 87 13.36 1.56 18.82
CA SER A 87 14.72 2.10 18.73
C SER A 87 14.71 3.63 18.59
N SER A 88 13.80 4.20 17.80
CA SER A 88 13.69 5.65 17.65
C SER A 88 13.18 6.33 18.92
N MET A 89 12.21 5.73 19.63
CA MET A 89 11.71 6.26 20.91
C MET A 89 12.78 6.24 22.00
N LEU A 90 13.54 5.13 22.12
CA LEU A 90 14.64 5.02 23.07
C LEU A 90 15.78 5.99 22.74
N PHE A 91 16.08 6.17 21.45
CA PHE A 91 17.08 7.15 21.00
C PHE A 91 16.65 8.59 21.30
N GLN A 92 15.37 8.91 21.10
CA GLN A 92 14.83 10.25 21.34
C GLN A 92 14.77 10.59 22.84
N GLN A 93 14.43 9.62 23.70
CA GLN A 93 14.46 9.78 25.16
C GLN A 93 15.88 9.83 25.74
N ALA A 94 16.86 9.17 25.11
CA ALA A 94 18.23 9.12 25.62
C ALA A 94 19.04 10.39 25.30
N PHE A 95 18.68 11.14 24.25
CA PHE A 95 19.53 12.21 23.72
C PHE A 95 18.87 13.58 23.57
N ASP A 96 17.59 13.76 23.94
CA ASP A 96 16.88 15.07 23.96
C ASP A 96 17.04 15.88 22.64
N VAL A 97 17.15 15.20 21.50
CA VAL A 97 17.44 15.82 20.21
C VAL A 97 16.15 16.28 19.54
N THR A 98 15.87 17.58 19.63
CA THR A 98 14.76 18.27 18.94
C THR A 98 15.07 18.65 17.47
N GLU A 99 16.16 18.19 16.87
CA GLU A 99 16.48 18.53 15.48
C GLU A 99 16.30 17.36 14.50
N SER A 100 15.11 17.34 13.91
CA SER A 100 14.88 17.32 12.46
C SER A 100 15.85 16.48 11.61
N LYS A 101 15.58 15.17 11.56
CA LYS A 101 15.64 14.47 10.27
C LYS A 101 14.25 14.00 9.90
N LYS A 102 13.79 14.46 8.73
CA LYS A 102 12.62 14.01 7.99
C LYS A 102 12.69 12.50 7.78
N SER A 103 12.38 11.74 8.82
CA SER A 103 11.86 10.41 8.68
C SER A 103 10.41 10.60 8.26
N ILE A 104 10.01 9.99 7.15
CA ILE A 104 8.59 9.88 6.77
C ILE A 104 7.97 8.92 7.80
N THR A 105 7.78 9.44 9.00
CA THR A 105 6.93 8.86 10.02
C THR A 105 5.54 9.36 9.66
N TYR A 106 4.59 8.45 9.46
CA TYR A 106 3.18 8.82 9.38
C TYR A 106 2.74 9.33 10.76
N ASP A 107 3.08 10.58 11.06
CA ASP A 107 2.89 11.22 12.37
C ASP A 107 1.46 11.77 12.55
N LYS A 108 0.64 11.68 11.50
CA LYS A 108 -0.76 12.12 11.50
C LYS A 108 -1.68 10.96 11.07
N PRO A 109 -2.79 10.73 11.80
CA PRO A 109 -3.82 9.78 11.38
C PRO A 109 -4.25 10.04 9.93
N PHE A 110 -4.48 8.97 9.19
CA PHE A 110 -4.96 8.96 7.80
C PHE A 110 -4.00 9.53 6.75
N GLN A 111 -2.74 9.83 7.10
CA GLN A 111 -1.78 10.41 6.16
C GLN A 111 -1.43 9.48 4.98
N TYR A 112 -1.62 8.16 5.10
CA TYR A 112 -1.48 7.23 3.97
C TYR A 112 -2.50 7.46 2.85
N LEU A 113 -3.64 8.10 3.15
CA LEU A 113 -4.66 8.44 2.16
C LEU A 113 -4.18 9.52 1.17
N GLU A 114 -3.16 10.31 1.49
CA GLU A 114 -2.60 11.31 0.56
C GLU A 114 -2.09 10.65 -0.73
N SER A 115 -1.40 9.52 -0.58
CA SER A 115 -0.79 8.75 -1.67
C SER A 115 -1.76 7.80 -2.39
N ILE A 116 -3.03 7.72 -1.98
CA ILE A 116 -4.01 6.80 -2.55
C ILE A 116 -4.90 7.51 -3.57
N ASP A 117 -5.30 6.83 -4.63
CA ASP A 117 -6.21 7.38 -5.63
C ASP A 117 -7.57 7.79 -5.06
N ASN A 118 -8.09 8.94 -5.52
CA ASN A 118 -9.33 9.51 -5.02
C ASN A 118 -10.53 8.55 -5.19
N ASP A 119 -10.57 7.78 -6.27
CA ASP A 119 -11.67 6.83 -6.53
C ASP A 119 -11.66 5.65 -5.55
N ALA A 120 -10.48 5.18 -5.14
CA ALA A 120 -10.34 4.15 -4.11
C ALA A 120 -10.80 4.66 -2.74
N ILE A 121 -10.49 5.93 -2.42
CA ILE A 121 -10.94 6.57 -1.18
C ILE A 121 -12.46 6.75 -1.18
N LEU A 122 -13.05 7.12 -2.32
CA LEU A 122 -14.50 7.28 -2.45
C LEU A 122 -15.24 5.94 -2.30
N ALA A 123 -14.73 4.88 -2.91
CA ALA A 123 -15.27 3.52 -2.71
C ALA A 123 -15.19 3.06 -1.25
N MET A 124 -14.12 3.46 -0.53
CA MET A 124 -14.05 3.26 0.92
C MET A 124 -15.10 4.10 1.65
N PHE A 125 -15.28 5.36 1.27
CA PHE A 125 -16.24 6.28 1.88
C PHE A 125 -17.66 5.73 1.82
N ASP A 126 -18.08 5.03 0.77
CA ASP A 126 -19.44 4.45 0.69
C ASP A 126 -19.79 3.54 1.88
N ARG A 127 -18.79 2.91 2.50
CA ARG A 127 -18.95 2.02 3.66
C ARG A 127 -18.83 2.74 5.01
N LEU A 128 -18.53 4.04 5.00
CA LEU A 128 -18.28 4.85 6.20
C LEU A 128 -19.49 5.71 6.57
N SER A 129 -19.66 5.92 7.89
CA SER A 129 -20.63 6.90 8.38
C SER A 129 -20.20 8.33 8.04
N LEU A 130 -21.19 9.24 7.93
CA LEU A 130 -20.95 10.67 7.66
C LEU A 130 -19.94 11.30 8.66
N GLN A 131 -19.96 10.84 9.91
CA GLN A 131 -19.07 11.32 10.96
C GLN A 131 -17.62 10.85 10.77
N MET A 132 -17.41 9.61 10.30
CA MET A 132 -16.09 9.09 9.97
C MET A 132 -15.51 9.78 8.73
N LYS A 133 -16.33 9.99 7.68
CA LYS A 133 -15.94 10.77 6.50
C LYS A 133 -15.48 12.18 6.87
N ALA A 134 -16.28 12.89 7.69
CA ALA A 134 -15.95 14.24 8.15
C ALA A 134 -14.66 14.27 8.99
N LEU A 135 -14.42 13.23 9.80
CA LEU A 135 -13.18 13.09 10.56
C LEU A 135 -11.98 12.90 9.62
N ILE A 136 -12.09 12.04 8.61
CA ILE A 136 -11.01 11.81 7.65
C ILE A 136 -10.68 13.11 6.88
N LEU A 137 -11.71 13.81 6.38
CA LEU A 137 -11.54 15.09 5.67
C LEU A 137 -10.86 16.18 6.53
N TYR A 138 -11.02 16.11 7.86
CA TYR A 138 -10.35 17.03 8.80
C TYR A 138 -8.85 16.75 8.96
N TYR A 139 -8.42 15.50 8.81
CA TYR A 139 -7.03 15.07 9.04
C TYR A 139 -6.17 15.04 7.78
N ILE A 140 -6.76 14.81 6.60
CA ILE A 140 -6.05 14.84 5.31
C ILE A 140 -5.86 16.28 4.81
N SER A 141 -5.01 16.46 3.80
CA SER A 141 -4.63 17.73 3.22
C SER A 141 -5.83 18.45 2.59
N GLN A 142 -5.78 19.78 2.61
CA GLN A 142 -6.81 20.62 2.01
C GLN A 142 -7.01 20.31 0.52
N GLU A 143 -5.93 20.04 -0.20
CA GLU A 143 -5.96 19.67 -1.62
C GLU A 143 -6.72 18.36 -1.82
N LYS A 144 -6.37 17.31 -1.05
CA LYS A 144 -7.01 16.01 -1.13
C LYS A 144 -8.49 16.08 -0.76
N SER A 145 -8.82 16.78 0.32
CA SER A 145 -10.21 17.01 0.75
C SER A 145 -11.03 17.74 -0.31
N SER A 146 -10.45 18.74 -0.98
CA SER A 146 -11.12 19.46 -2.07
C SER A 146 -11.41 18.55 -3.26
N GLN A 147 -10.44 17.75 -3.69
CA GLN A 147 -10.61 16.82 -4.81
C GLN A 147 -11.68 15.75 -4.52
N LEU A 148 -11.72 15.23 -3.29
CA LEU A 148 -12.74 14.26 -2.87
C LEU A 148 -14.14 14.89 -2.87
N LEU A 149 -14.31 16.09 -2.29
CA LEU A 149 -15.60 16.78 -2.26
C LEU A 149 -16.15 17.13 -3.65
N GLN A 150 -15.27 17.41 -4.63
CA GLN A 150 -15.66 17.68 -6.02
C GLN A 150 -16.21 16.44 -6.74
N LYS A 151 -15.71 15.25 -6.38
CA LYS A 151 -16.15 13.98 -6.97
C LYS A 151 -17.40 13.40 -6.28
N MET A 152 -17.77 13.89 -5.10
CA MET A 152 -18.96 13.45 -4.36
C MET A 152 -20.21 14.18 -4.85
N ASP A 153 -21.38 13.57 -4.62
CA ASP A 153 -22.65 14.22 -4.92
C ASP A 153 -22.86 15.49 -4.07
N THR A 154 -23.54 16.48 -4.65
CA THR A 154 -23.72 17.81 -4.08
C THR A 154 -24.40 17.78 -2.70
N GLU A 155 -25.29 16.83 -2.44
CA GLU A 155 -26.01 16.73 -1.17
C GLU A 155 -25.14 16.13 -0.07
N THR A 156 -24.39 15.07 -0.36
CA THR A 156 -23.41 14.47 0.55
C THR A 156 -22.28 15.45 0.88
N SER A 157 -21.77 16.20 -0.11
CA SER A 157 -20.75 17.22 0.11
C SER A 157 -21.23 18.33 1.06
N LYS A 158 -22.47 18.83 0.88
CA LYS A 158 -23.07 19.81 1.81
C LYS A 158 -23.21 19.26 3.23
N LEU A 159 -23.65 18.01 3.36
CA LEU A 159 -23.82 17.36 4.66
C LEU A 159 -22.47 17.15 5.36
N LEU A 160 -21.44 16.72 4.64
CA LEU A 160 -20.08 16.56 5.15
C LEU A 160 -19.50 17.90 5.58
N PHE A 161 -19.64 18.94 4.75
CA PHE A 161 -19.15 20.28 5.07
C PHE A 161 -19.73 20.79 6.38
N LYS A 162 -21.05 20.66 6.61
CA LYS A 162 -21.69 21.00 7.89
C LYS A 162 -21.18 20.16 9.06
N LYS A 163 -20.86 18.89 8.81
CA LYS A 163 -20.42 17.95 9.86
C LYS A 163 -18.98 18.14 10.29
N VAL A 164 -18.09 18.60 9.39
CA VAL A 164 -16.68 18.92 9.70
C VAL A 164 -16.60 19.97 10.81
N PHE A 165 -17.45 21.02 10.77
CA PHE A 165 -17.52 22.01 11.86
C PHE A 165 -18.03 21.47 13.19
N SER A 166 -18.69 20.31 13.17
CA SER A 166 -19.23 19.64 14.36
C SER A 166 -18.32 18.52 14.90
N VAL A 167 -17.12 18.34 14.32
CA VAL A 167 -16.14 17.37 14.80
C VAL A 167 -15.61 17.86 16.16
N LYS A 168 -16.28 17.45 17.23
CA LYS A 168 -15.79 17.63 18.61
C LYS A 168 -14.48 16.89 18.78
N ILE A 169 -13.62 17.36 19.67
CA ILE A 169 -12.35 16.72 20.06
C ILE A 169 -12.61 15.24 20.37
N ILE A 170 -12.29 14.37 19.41
CA ILE A 170 -12.41 12.93 19.56
C ILE A 170 -11.15 12.47 20.30
N SER A 171 -11.30 11.58 21.27
CA SER A 171 -10.15 11.03 22.00
C SER A 171 -9.10 10.53 20.98
N PRO A 172 -7.82 10.95 21.10
CA PRO A 172 -6.76 10.49 20.21
C PRO A 172 -6.71 8.96 20.06
N ASN A 173 -7.07 8.24 21.13
CA ASN A 173 -7.16 6.78 21.13
C ASN A 173 -8.22 6.22 20.17
N TYR A 174 -9.34 6.91 19.99
CA TYR A 174 -10.38 6.51 19.04
C TYR A 174 -9.95 6.79 17.60
N VAL A 175 -9.34 7.95 17.36
CA VAL A 175 -8.81 8.32 16.03
C VAL A 175 -7.75 7.30 15.60
N ASN A 176 -6.80 6.97 16.48
CA ASN A 176 -5.75 5.98 16.17
C ASN A 176 -6.30 4.56 15.96
N LYS A 177 -7.34 4.16 16.71
CA LYS A 177 -8.00 2.86 16.50
C LYS A 177 -8.74 2.80 15.16
N LEU A 178 -9.42 3.89 14.81
CA LEU A 178 -10.11 4.00 13.53
C LEU A 178 -9.11 4.02 12.38
N ASP A 179 -8.04 4.79 12.51
CA ASP A 179 -6.93 4.88 11.57
C ASP A 179 -6.32 3.51 11.28
N LYS A 180 -5.94 2.77 12.33
CA LYS A 180 -5.41 1.41 12.19
C LYS A 180 -6.43 0.46 11.56
N LYS A 181 -7.69 0.49 11.99
CA LYS A 181 -8.72 -0.40 11.44
C LYS A 181 -8.99 -0.12 9.96
N LEU A 182 -9.01 1.16 9.56
CA LEU A 182 -9.18 1.55 8.16
C LEU A 182 -7.94 1.23 7.35
N TYR A 183 -6.74 1.38 7.90
CA TYR A 183 -5.51 0.95 7.27
C TYR A 183 -5.51 -0.55 7.01
N ASP A 184 -5.83 -1.37 8.02
CA ASP A 184 -5.91 -2.83 7.90
C ASP A 184 -7.00 -3.24 6.89
N GLN A 185 -8.19 -2.62 6.96
CA GLN A 185 -9.26 -2.90 5.99
C GLN A 185 -8.90 -2.48 4.58
N PHE A 186 -8.23 -1.33 4.41
CA PHE A 186 -7.80 -0.85 3.11
C PHE A 186 -6.74 -1.78 2.52
N MET A 187 -5.71 -2.15 3.30
CA MET A 187 -4.65 -3.06 2.89
C MET A 187 -5.15 -4.48 2.60
N ASN A 188 -6.15 -4.96 3.35
CA ASN A 188 -6.75 -6.27 3.10
C ASN A 188 -7.77 -6.24 1.95
N SER A 189 -8.44 -5.10 1.71
CA SER A 189 -9.31 -4.91 0.54
C SER A 189 -8.54 -4.64 -0.75
N SER A 190 -7.27 -4.27 -0.63
CA SER A 190 -6.38 -3.95 -1.74
C SER A 190 -5.57 -5.15 -2.23
N GLU A 191 -5.85 -6.40 -1.83
CA GLU A 191 -5.23 -7.57 -2.48
C GLU A 191 -5.41 -7.53 -4.01
N GLY A 192 -6.51 -6.96 -4.53
CA GLY A 192 -6.69 -6.73 -5.98
C GLY A 192 -6.04 -5.46 -6.58
N GLN A 193 -5.78 -4.42 -5.77
CA GLN A 193 -5.20 -3.13 -6.24
C GLN A 193 -3.69 -3.05 -6.00
N SER A 194 -3.21 -3.60 -4.88
CA SER A 194 -1.80 -3.80 -4.54
C SER A 194 -1.16 -4.83 -5.45
N ALA A 195 -1.80 -5.97 -5.72
CA ALA A 195 -1.28 -6.95 -6.69
C ALA A 195 -1.12 -6.32 -8.07
N LYS A 196 -2.13 -5.58 -8.56
CA LYS A 196 -2.04 -4.89 -9.85
C LYS A 196 -0.96 -3.80 -9.87
N SER A 197 -0.82 -3.03 -8.79
CA SER A 197 0.25 -2.03 -8.65
C SER A 197 1.65 -2.66 -8.59
N ILE A 198 1.78 -3.81 -7.90
CA ILE A 198 3.01 -4.60 -7.84
C ILE A 198 3.34 -5.17 -9.22
N VAL A 199 2.38 -5.79 -9.91
CA VAL A 199 2.53 -6.32 -11.27
C VAL A 199 2.96 -5.21 -12.23
N LEU A 200 2.29 -4.05 -12.22
CA LEU A 200 2.66 -2.90 -13.04
C LEU A 200 4.07 -2.39 -12.74
N LYS A 201 4.45 -2.35 -11.47
CA LYS A 201 5.78 -1.90 -11.04
C LYS A 201 6.87 -2.90 -11.47
N PHE A 202 6.63 -4.19 -11.30
CA PHE A 202 7.57 -5.24 -11.72
C PHE A 202 7.67 -5.35 -13.23
N ALA A 203 6.57 -5.20 -13.97
CA ALA A 203 6.56 -5.08 -15.42
C ALA A 203 7.47 -3.93 -15.89
N ALA A 204 7.33 -2.74 -15.29
CA ALA A 204 8.18 -1.59 -15.61
C ALA A 204 9.67 -1.80 -15.25
N ILE A 205 9.98 -2.54 -14.18
CA ILE A 205 11.36 -2.92 -13.85
C ILE A 205 11.93 -3.87 -14.91
N LEU A 206 11.14 -4.86 -15.32
CA LEU A 206 11.55 -5.83 -16.34
C LEU A 206 11.75 -5.15 -17.70
N GLU A 207 10.93 -4.17 -18.06
CA GLU A 207 11.11 -3.37 -19.29
C GLU A 207 12.46 -2.65 -19.34
N GLN A 208 12.99 -2.21 -18.20
CA GLN A 208 14.30 -1.55 -18.12
C GLN A 208 15.47 -2.54 -17.95
N THR A 209 15.17 -3.82 -17.82
CA THR A 209 16.17 -4.88 -17.65
C THR A 209 16.64 -5.36 -19.02
N PRO A 210 17.96 -5.56 -19.23
CA PRO A 210 18.51 -6.14 -20.46
C PRO A 210 17.84 -7.47 -20.82
N ALA A 211 17.73 -7.75 -22.13
CA ALA A 211 16.93 -8.88 -22.65
C ALA A 211 17.31 -10.23 -22.02
N ASP A 212 18.60 -10.54 -21.92
CA ASP A 212 19.07 -11.80 -21.36
C ASP A 212 18.60 -12.01 -19.92
N LYS A 213 18.87 -11.03 -19.04
CA LYS A 213 18.46 -11.09 -17.64
C LYS A 213 16.95 -11.07 -17.46
N ARG A 214 16.25 -10.34 -18.32
CA ARG A 214 14.79 -10.25 -18.28
C ARG A 214 14.16 -11.60 -18.62
N ASN A 215 14.67 -12.29 -19.64
CA ASN A 215 14.19 -13.61 -20.05
C ASN A 215 14.46 -14.67 -18.97
N ASP A 216 15.62 -14.60 -18.31
CA ASP A 216 15.94 -15.48 -17.17
C ASP A 216 14.96 -15.25 -16.00
N LEU A 217 14.69 -13.99 -15.65
CA LEU A 217 13.75 -13.64 -14.58
C LEU A 217 12.31 -14.06 -14.92
N LEU A 218 11.88 -13.87 -16.17
CA LEU A 218 10.56 -14.29 -16.62
C LEU A 218 10.41 -15.82 -16.59
N SER A 219 11.45 -16.57 -17.00
CA SER A 219 11.47 -18.03 -16.93
C SER A 219 11.36 -18.54 -15.48
N SER A 220 12.07 -17.92 -14.55
CA SER A 220 11.95 -18.27 -13.12
C SER A 220 10.55 -18.01 -12.57
N ILE A 221 9.87 -16.95 -13.02
CA ILE A 221 8.49 -16.67 -12.62
C ILE A 221 7.53 -17.68 -13.26
N GLU A 222 7.78 -18.13 -14.48
CA GLU A 222 6.99 -19.14 -15.19
C GLU A 222 6.97 -20.49 -14.44
N GLU A 223 8.12 -20.90 -13.90
CA GLU A 223 8.26 -22.14 -13.13
C GLU A 223 7.47 -22.10 -11.81
N ASP A 224 7.46 -20.95 -11.12
CA ASP A 224 6.81 -20.79 -9.82
C ASP A 224 5.32 -20.42 -9.92
N ASN A 225 4.95 -19.51 -10.84
CA ASN A 225 3.61 -18.97 -10.97
C ASN A 225 3.30 -18.49 -12.41
N PRO A 226 2.73 -19.36 -13.28
CA PRO A 226 2.43 -19.01 -14.66
C PRO A 226 1.31 -17.96 -14.81
N GLU A 227 0.35 -17.89 -13.90
CA GLU A 227 -0.72 -16.87 -13.94
C GLU A 227 -0.14 -15.46 -13.70
N LEU A 228 0.79 -15.34 -12.75
CA LEU A 228 1.50 -14.07 -12.49
C LEU A 228 2.35 -13.64 -13.70
N LEU A 229 2.94 -14.60 -14.42
CA LEU A 229 3.71 -14.31 -15.62
C LEU A 229 2.82 -13.71 -16.73
N GLU A 230 1.63 -14.29 -16.96
CA GLU A 230 0.67 -13.76 -17.92
C GLU A 230 0.27 -12.32 -17.57
N ASP A 231 -0.02 -12.07 -16.29
CA ASP A 231 -0.35 -10.73 -15.80
C ASP A 231 0.81 -9.74 -15.99
N ILE A 232 2.04 -10.14 -15.69
CA ILE A 232 3.23 -9.29 -15.90
C ILE A 232 3.41 -9.00 -17.40
N LYS A 233 3.38 -10.03 -18.26
CA LYS A 233 3.53 -9.89 -19.72
C LYS A 233 2.44 -9.00 -20.32
N ALA A 234 1.19 -9.12 -19.86
CA ALA A 234 0.07 -8.31 -20.33
C ALA A 234 0.24 -6.81 -20.00
N ASN A 235 0.96 -6.50 -18.92
CA ASN A 235 1.19 -5.13 -18.45
C ASN A 235 2.58 -4.59 -18.85
N MET A 236 3.40 -5.39 -19.54
CA MET A 236 4.71 -4.97 -20.05
C MET A 236 4.58 -4.24 -21.39
N LEU A 237 5.21 -3.07 -21.45
CA LEU A 237 5.44 -2.32 -22.67
C LEU A 237 6.70 -2.87 -23.36
N SER A 238 6.50 -3.72 -24.37
CA SER A 238 7.59 -4.11 -25.29
C SER A 238 7.65 -3.16 -26.48
N PHE A 239 8.81 -3.10 -27.13
CA PHE A 239 8.98 -2.32 -28.36
C PHE A 239 8.02 -2.80 -29.45
N GLU A 240 7.86 -4.12 -29.59
CA GLU A 240 6.91 -4.76 -30.50
C GLU A 240 5.45 -4.35 -30.23
N ASN A 241 5.10 -4.13 -28.95
CA ASN A 241 3.74 -3.73 -28.57
C ASN A 241 3.46 -2.24 -28.76
N LEU A 242 4.46 -1.38 -29.08
CA LEU A 242 4.23 0.04 -29.34
C LEU A 242 3.25 0.27 -30.50
N VAL A 243 3.18 -0.66 -31.46
CA VAL A 243 2.21 -0.61 -32.57
C VAL A 243 0.75 -0.70 -32.13
N ARG A 244 0.50 -1.26 -30.94
CA ARG A 244 -0.84 -1.41 -30.35
C ARG A 244 -1.30 -0.16 -29.61
N LEU A 245 -0.46 0.87 -29.55
CA LEU A 245 -0.86 2.17 -29.03
C LEU A 245 -1.73 2.90 -30.06
N LYS A 246 -2.54 3.84 -29.57
CA LYS A 246 -3.29 4.75 -30.44
C LYS A 246 -2.31 5.62 -31.22
N ASP A 247 -2.66 5.96 -32.47
CA ASP A 247 -1.82 6.77 -33.35
C ASP A 247 -1.41 8.10 -32.71
N GLU A 248 -2.32 8.76 -31.99
CA GLU A 248 -2.03 10.00 -31.26
C GLU A 248 -0.94 9.83 -30.18
N GLU A 249 -0.98 8.73 -29.42
CA GLU A 249 0.02 8.44 -28.38
C GLU A 249 1.36 8.07 -29.01
N LEU A 250 1.33 7.26 -30.08
CA LEU A 250 2.53 6.86 -30.81
C LEU A 250 3.23 8.06 -31.46
N GLN A 251 2.48 8.95 -32.12
CA GLN A 251 3.00 10.19 -32.68
C GLN A 251 3.68 11.06 -31.63
N LEU A 252 3.07 11.19 -30.44
CA LEU A 252 3.65 11.97 -29.36
C LEU A 252 4.97 11.37 -28.86
N ILE A 253 5.03 10.05 -28.71
CA ILE A 253 6.27 9.34 -28.36
C ILE A 253 7.35 9.57 -29.42
N LEU A 254 7.02 9.32 -30.70
CA LEU A 254 7.95 9.46 -31.82
C LEU A 254 8.48 10.89 -32.00
N SER A 255 7.67 11.91 -31.67
CA SER A 255 8.11 13.31 -31.74
C SER A 255 9.20 13.70 -30.73
N ASN A 256 9.43 12.87 -29.70
CA ASN A 256 10.44 13.09 -28.66
C ASN A 256 11.67 12.18 -28.80
N ILE A 257 11.80 11.45 -29.92
CA ILE A 257 12.87 10.49 -30.17
C ILE A 257 13.78 10.99 -31.29
N ASP A 258 15.09 10.80 -31.13
CA ASP A 258 16.07 11.09 -32.18
C ASP A 258 15.94 10.08 -33.33
N MET A 259 15.99 10.55 -34.59
CA MET A 259 15.86 9.69 -35.77
C MET A 259 16.95 8.61 -35.83
N LYS A 260 18.15 8.89 -35.30
CA LYS A 260 19.22 7.89 -35.21
C LYS A 260 18.91 6.79 -34.20
N ASP A 261 18.33 7.13 -33.05
CA ASP A 261 17.91 6.12 -32.09
C ASP A 261 16.74 5.30 -32.67
N LEU A 262 15.81 5.96 -33.37
CA LEU A 262 14.69 5.28 -34.02
C LEU A 262 15.16 4.33 -35.13
N SER A 263 16.18 4.72 -35.92
CA SER A 263 16.72 3.86 -36.98
C SER A 263 17.45 2.63 -36.43
N TYR A 264 18.13 2.76 -35.30
CA TYR A 264 18.77 1.64 -34.61
C TYR A 264 17.72 0.70 -34.00
N ALA A 265 16.70 1.25 -33.33
CA ALA A 265 15.65 0.45 -32.71
C ALA A 265 14.81 -0.37 -33.70
N LEU A 266 14.72 0.09 -34.96
CA LEU A 266 13.99 -0.55 -36.05
C LEU A 266 14.77 -1.65 -36.79
N GLN A 267 16.05 -1.87 -36.46
CA GLN A 267 16.83 -2.96 -37.08
C GLN A 267 16.34 -4.32 -36.59
N GLY A 268 16.11 -5.25 -37.52
CA GLY A 268 15.65 -6.61 -37.21
C GLY A 268 14.20 -6.72 -36.74
N VAL A 269 13.41 -5.64 -36.86
CA VAL A 269 12.00 -5.61 -36.46
C VAL A 269 11.10 -5.94 -37.65
N ASP A 270 9.97 -6.59 -37.40
CA ASP A 270 8.97 -6.93 -38.43
C ASP A 270 8.51 -5.72 -39.25
N ASP A 271 8.32 -5.94 -40.55
CA ASP A 271 7.92 -4.90 -41.50
C ASP A 271 6.61 -4.20 -41.11
N SER A 272 5.68 -4.93 -40.47
CA SER A 272 4.42 -4.37 -39.98
C SER A 272 4.61 -3.26 -38.92
N ILE A 273 5.61 -3.42 -38.04
CA ILE A 273 5.94 -2.44 -37.01
C ILE A 273 6.62 -1.22 -37.64
N LYS A 274 7.54 -1.49 -38.57
CA LYS A 274 8.22 -0.45 -39.34
C LYS A 274 7.22 0.43 -40.10
N GLU A 275 6.26 -0.19 -40.78
CA GLU A 275 5.21 0.52 -41.51
C GLU A 275 4.35 1.38 -40.58
N LYS A 276 3.89 0.82 -39.45
CA LYS A 276 3.08 1.56 -38.46
C LYS A 276 3.81 2.80 -37.93
N ILE A 277 5.11 2.68 -37.64
CA ILE A 277 5.94 3.81 -37.20
C ILE A 277 6.07 4.84 -38.33
N GLN A 278 6.35 4.41 -39.56
CA GLN A 278 6.46 5.30 -40.71
C GLN A 278 5.16 6.05 -41.04
N THR A 279 3.99 5.43 -40.80
CA THR A 279 2.70 6.11 -41.00
C THR A 279 2.38 7.15 -39.91
N ASN A 280 3.09 7.10 -38.78
CA ASN A 280 2.90 7.99 -37.63
C ASN A 280 3.97 9.09 -37.53
N ILE A 281 4.71 9.34 -38.61
CA ILE A 281 5.65 10.45 -38.73
C ILE A 281 5.35 11.26 -40.00
N SER A 282 5.83 12.51 -40.04
CA SER A 282 5.67 13.35 -41.23
C SER A 282 6.43 12.76 -42.44
N SER A 283 5.98 13.09 -43.66
CA SER A 283 6.65 12.67 -44.90
C SER A 283 8.14 13.06 -44.93
N ARG A 284 8.47 14.25 -44.41
CA ARG A 284 9.87 14.70 -44.26
C ARG A 284 10.65 13.83 -43.29
N ALA A 285 10.08 13.52 -42.13
CA ALA A 285 10.72 12.66 -41.13
C ALA A 285 10.91 11.23 -41.65
N LYS A 286 9.96 10.73 -42.45
CA LYS A 286 10.07 9.44 -43.11
C LYS A 286 11.28 9.36 -44.04
N SER A 287 11.50 10.36 -44.88
CA SER A 287 12.68 10.40 -45.76
C SER A 287 14.00 10.40 -44.97
N ILE A 288 14.06 11.16 -43.87
CA ILE A 288 15.25 11.19 -42.99
C ILE A 288 15.45 9.82 -42.33
N LEU A 289 14.37 9.20 -41.84
CA LEU A 289 14.43 7.88 -41.23
C LEU A 289 14.88 6.81 -42.22
N ASP A 290 14.44 6.86 -43.48
CA ASP A 290 14.84 5.92 -44.52
C ASP A 290 16.36 6.04 -44.82
N GLU A 291 16.91 7.25 -44.86
CA GLU A 291 18.36 7.49 -44.99
C GLU A 291 19.14 6.95 -43.77
N GLU A 292 18.67 7.22 -42.56
CA GLU A 292 19.28 6.73 -41.31
C GLU A 292 19.20 5.20 -41.18
N LEU A 293 18.13 4.58 -41.68
CA LEU A 293 17.97 3.12 -41.70
C LEU A 293 19.00 2.44 -42.59
N GLU A 294 19.28 2.99 -43.77
CA GLU A 294 20.36 2.48 -44.64
C GLU A 294 21.72 2.64 -43.96
N ALA A 295 21.95 3.79 -43.32
CA ALA A 295 23.17 4.08 -42.58
C ALA A 295 23.36 3.17 -41.34
N ALA A 296 22.27 2.69 -40.74
CA ALA A 296 22.26 1.82 -39.58
C ALA A 296 22.55 0.34 -39.91
N LYS A 297 22.26 -0.14 -41.13
CA LYS A 297 22.48 -1.55 -41.52
C LYS A 297 23.89 -2.08 -41.26
N GLU A 298 24.90 -1.22 -41.38
CA GLU A 298 26.32 -1.59 -41.18
C GLU A 298 26.82 -1.25 -39.76
N ARG A 299 26.12 -0.36 -39.05
CA ARG A 299 26.60 0.21 -37.77
C ARG A 299 25.85 -0.29 -36.55
N ALA A 300 24.65 -0.80 -36.72
CA ALA A 300 23.85 -1.34 -35.64
C ALA A 300 24.37 -2.74 -35.28
N ASP A 301 24.59 -2.93 -33.99
CA ASP A 301 24.81 -4.22 -33.34
C ASP A 301 23.66 -4.48 -32.37
N ASP A 302 23.61 -5.69 -31.80
CA ASP A 302 22.53 -6.08 -30.89
C ASP A 302 22.49 -5.17 -29.65
N ASP A 303 23.64 -4.73 -29.15
CA ASP A 303 23.75 -3.86 -27.97
C ASP A 303 23.17 -2.46 -28.23
N SER A 304 23.54 -1.83 -29.36
CA SER A 304 23.02 -0.51 -29.74
C SER A 304 21.54 -0.56 -30.10
N THR A 305 21.08 -1.64 -30.72
CA THR A 305 19.65 -1.88 -31.00
C THR A 305 18.86 -1.98 -29.70
N ASN A 306 19.32 -2.80 -28.76
CA ASN A 306 18.69 -2.96 -27.45
C ASN A 306 18.68 -1.64 -26.66
N ALA A 307 19.80 -0.91 -26.66
CA ALA A 307 19.91 0.38 -25.99
C ALA A 307 18.93 1.42 -26.56
N ALA A 308 18.78 1.46 -27.89
CA ALA A 308 17.85 2.34 -28.57
C ALA A 308 16.38 2.00 -28.24
N GLN A 309 16.02 0.71 -28.27
CA GLN A 309 14.67 0.27 -27.88
C GLN A 309 14.36 0.62 -26.41
N LEU A 310 15.29 0.40 -25.49
CA LEU A 310 15.14 0.77 -24.07
C LEU A 310 14.94 2.29 -23.89
N LYS A 311 15.68 3.10 -24.66
CA LYS A 311 15.54 4.56 -24.64
C LYS A 311 14.14 5.00 -25.07
N ILE A 312 13.59 4.37 -26.11
CA ILE A 312 12.23 4.64 -26.60
C ILE A 312 11.17 4.24 -25.56
N LEU A 313 11.30 3.06 -24.96
CA LEU A 313 10.41 2.60 -23.88
C LEU A 313 10.47 3.54 -22.66
N GLY A 314 11.67 3.98 -22.29
CA GLY A 314 11.88 4.98 -21.23
C GLY A 314 11.20 6.31 -21.53
N MET A 315 11.26 6.78 -22.78
CA MET A 315 10.57 7.99 -23.22
C MET A 315 9.04 7.83 -23.12
N ALA A 316 8.49 6.70 -23.57
CA ALA A 316 7.07 6.41 -23.46
C ALA A 316 6.59 6.44 -21.99
N ARG A 317 7.34 5.81 -21.07
CA ARG A 317 7.05 5.82 -19.63
C ARG A 317 7.17 7.21 -19.00
N SER A 318 8.12 8.03 -19.46
CA SER A 318 8.25 9.42 -19.02
C SER A 318 7.02 10.25 -19.43
N LEU A 319 6.56 10.10 -20.67
CA LEU A 319 5.33 10.75 -21.13
C LEU A 319 4.10 10.25 -20.34
N GLN A 320 4.04 8.96 -20.01
CA GLN A 320 2.96 8.39 -19.21
C GLN A 320 2.92 8.99 -17.80
N SER A 321 4.08 9.08 -17.16
CA SER A 321 4.23 9.65 -15.82
C SER A 321 3.86 11.14 -15.78
N SER A 322 4.06 11.86 -16.89
CA SER A 322 3.63 13.25 -17.04
C SER A 322 2.14 13.43 -17.38
N GLY A 323 1.39 12.32 -17.54
CA GLY A 323 -0.04 12.34 -17.88
C GLY A 323 -0.33 12.68 -19.36
N LYS A 324 0.70 12.74 -20.21
CA LYS A 324 0.56 13.09 -21.64
C LYS A 324 0.12 11.90 -22.50
N VAL A 325 0.42 10.69 -22.07
CA VAL A 325 -0.06 9.43 -22.68
C VAL A 325 -0.61 8.54 -21.58
N THR A 326 -1.58 7.69 -21.91
CA THR A 326 -2.14 6.72 -20.95
C THR A 326 -1.50 5.33 -21.13
N LEU A 327 -0.91 5.06 -22.30
CA LEU A 327 -0.31 3.77 -22.68
C LEU A 327 -1.26 2.59 -22.42
N LYS A 328 -2.49 2.71 -22.91
CA LYS A 328 -3.42 1.58 -22.95
C LYS A 328 -3.15 0.79 -24.23
N LEU A 329 -2.51 -0.36 -24.08
CA LEU A 329 -2.40 -1.32 -25.17
C LEU A 329 -3.82 -1.69 -25.61
N VAL A 330 -4.15 -1.46 -26.89
CA VAL A 330 -5.42 -1.94 -27.44
C VAL A 330 -5.33 -3.46 -27.48
N GLU A 331 -6.21 -4.14 -26.74
CA GLU A 331 -6.31 -5.60 -26.82
C GLU A 331 -6.59 -5.97 -28.28
N ALA A 332 -5.83 -6.93 -28.81
CA ALA A 332 -6.10 -7.47 -30.12
C ALA A 332 -7.54 -7.99 -30.12
N GLU A 333 -8.38 -7.45 -30.99
CA GLU A 333 -9.73 -7.98 -31.21
C GLU A 333 -9.60 -9.48 -31.45
N LYS A 334 -10.08 -10.28 -30.49
CA LYS A 334 -10.30 -11.71 -30.71
C LYS A 334 -11.29 -11.77 -31.86
N LYS A 335 -10.81 -12.06 -33.07
CA LYS A 335 -11.67 -12.45 -34.18
C LYS A 335 -12.51 -13.61 -33.67
N GLU A 336 -13.79 -13.33 -33.38
CA GLU A 336 -14.76 -14.35 -33.08
C GLU A 336 -14.70 -15.38 -34.20
N GLY A 337 -14.30 -16.59 -33.84
CA GLY A 337 -14.18 -17.70 -34.76
C GLY A 337 -15.50 -17.89 -35.49
N ASP A 338 -15.40 -17.79 -36.81
CA ASP A 338 -16.29 -18.36 -37.81
C ASP A 338 -16.95 -19.64 -37.26
N LYS A 339 -18.20 -19.51 -36.81
CA LYS A 339 -19.07 -20.66 -36.57
C LYS A 339 -19.38 -21.22 -37.95
N GLY A 340 -18.54 -22.14 -38.39
CA GLY A 340 -18.81 -23.00 -39.52
C GLY A 340 -20.20 -23.61 -39.35
N GLU A 341 -21.14 -23.13 -40.17
CA GLU A 341 -22.39 -23.82 -40.47
C GLU A 341 -22.02 -25.21 -41.00
N LYS A 342 -22.11 -26.21 -40.12
CA LYS A 342 -22.31 -27.59 -40.55
C LYS A 342 -23.64 -27.64 -41.28
N LYS A 343 -23.59 -27.58 -42.61
CA LYS A 343 -24.66 -28.10 -43.46
C LYS A 343 -24.80 -29.59 -43.16
N ASP A 344 -25.93 -29.94 -42.57
CA ASP A 344 -26.42 -31.32 -42.48
C ASP A 344 -26.67 -31.85 -43.90
N ASP A 345 -25.67 -32.56 -44.43
CA ASP A 345 -25.85 -33.49 -45.54
C ASP A 345 -26.49 -34.77 -45.00
N LYS A 346 -27.83 -34.77 -44.92
CA LYS A 346 -28.58 -36.03 -44.82
C LYS A 346 -28.67 -36.64 -46.21
N GLY A 347 -27.64 -37.42 -46.52
CA GLY A 347 -27.67 -38.39 -47.60
C GLY A 347 -28.83 -39.37 -47.45
N ASP A 348 -29.59 -39.47 -48.53
CA ASP A 348 -30.44 -40.59 -48.90
C ASP A 348 -29.77 -41.93 -48.61
N LYS A 349 -30.46 -42.80 -47.87
CA LYS A 349 -30.29 -44.26 -47.94
C LYS A 349 -31.46 -44.96 -47.24
N LYS A 350 -32.57 -45.11 -47.96
CA LYS A 350 -33.23 -46.38 -48.36
C LYS A 350 -34.72 -46.22 -48.55
#